data_AF-A0A6N9D9T9-F1
#
_entry.id   AF-A0A6N9D9T9-F1
#
_cell.length_a   1.000
_cell.length_b   1.000
_cell.length_c   1.000
_cell.angle_alpha   90.00
_cell.angle_beta   90.00
_cell.angle_gamma   90.00
#
_symmetry.space_group_name_H-M   'P 1'
#
loop_
_entity.id
_entity.type
_entity.pdbx_description
1 polymer ?
#
loop_
_entity_poly.entity_id
_entity_poly.type
_entity_poly.pdbx_seq_one_letter_code
_entity_poly.pdbx_strand_id
1 'polypeptide(L)'
;MDNEIRIHYASHFLKLSLWYARFLMEREGIGFENAVTSRVNVYRNTDFFDGEHHPARGYEDSDWDAYLMGLKAIFDRCEGEAWEEEGLAYLWPRVKKGYSRPSIKGRPYECWTYDDGDDYIAIHIGNVYQPKSPLSEMRDAFMGTLLQLLKDAQQRRSDVKIVRCGSWLNSVPPFQDLFPKSWRESAIVSPKAGYTMGHWGQFMDRTGRFHIKNGAHLRATGEFLYPCSTCYAPIDEIVAHLEAMVRG
;
A
#
# COMPACT_ATOMS: atom_id res chain seq x y z
N MET A 1 -23.51 3.14 -5.27
CA MET A 1 -22.28 3.42 -6.06
C MET A 1 -21.00 3.25 -5.26
N ASP A 2 -20.66 4.08 -4.26
CA ASP A 2 -19.36 3.95 -3.56
C ASP A 2 -19.24 2.65 -2.73
N ASN A 3 -20.33 2.17 -2.12
CA ASN A 3 -20.34 0.86 -1.45
C ASN A 3 -20.15 -0.32 -2.43
N GLU A 4 -20.66 -0.23 -3.66
CA GLU A 4 -20.45 -1.28 -4.67
C GLU A 4 -18.99 -1.34 -5.12
N ILE A 5 -18.33 -0.19 -5.26
CA ILE A 5 -16.89 -0.10 -5.55
C ILE A 5 -16.10 -0.83 -4.46
N ARG A 6 -16.43 -0.54 -3.19
CA ARG A 6 -15.76 -1.18 -2.05
C ARG A 6 -16.03 -2.66 -1.94
N ILE A 7 -17.27 -3.08 -2.14
CA ILE A 7 -17.65 -4.50 -2.16
C ILE A 7 -16.86 -5.22 -3.26
N HIS A 8 -16.80 -4.66 -4.47
CA HIS A 8 -16.02 -5.23 -5.56
C HIS A 8 -14.53 -5.30 -5.23
N TYR A 9 -13.96 -4.25 -4.65
CA TYR A 9 -12.57 -4.26 -4.24
C TYR A 9 -12.32 -5.35 -3.19
N ALA A 10 -13.07 -5.32 -2.08
CA ALA A 10 -12.84 -6.20 -0.95
C ALA A 10 -13.06 -7.68 -1.31
N SER A 11 -14.09 -8.02 -2.10
CA SER A 11 -14.37 -9.40 -2.47
C SER A 11 -13.22 -10.04 -3.26
N HIS A 12 -12.68 -9.34 -4.26
CA HIS A 12 -11.58 -9.85 -5.07
C HIS A 12 -10.24 -9.75 -4.36
N PHE A 13 -10.02 -8.64 -3.64
CA PHE A 13 -8.76 -8.39 -2.94
C PHE A 13 -8.52 -9.41 -1.81
N LEU A 14 -9.55 -9.74 -1.04
CA LEU A 14 -9.43 -10.71 0.05
C LEU A 14 -9.21 -12.12 -0.49
N LYS A 15 -9.92 -12.53 -1.56
CA LYS A 15 -9.65 -13.80 -2.25
C LYS A 15 -8.20 -13.91 -2.71
N LEU A 16 -7.70 -12.90 -3.40
CA LEU A 16 -6.29 -12.84 -3.83
C LEU A 16 -5.33 -12.88 -2.62
N SER A 17 -5.66 -12.18 -1.54
CA SER A 17 -4.84 -12.17 -0.32
C SER A 17 -4.77 -13.54 0.33
N LEU A 18 -5.91 -14.25 0.44
CA LEU A 18 -5.95 -15.61 0.99
C LEU A 18 -5.19 -16.60 0.11
N TRP A 19 -5.38 -16.51 -1.21
CA TRP A 19 -4.61 -17.28 -2.18
C TRP A 19 -3.11 -17.04 -2.01
N TYR A 20 -2.68 -15.78 -1.90
CA TYR A 20 -1.26 -15.46 -1.77
C TYR A 20 -0.68 -15.91 -0.43
N ALA A 21 -1.44 -15.81 0.66
CA ALA A 21 -1.02 -16.33 1.96
C ALA A 21 -0.73 -17.84 1.87
N ARG A 22 -1.63 -18.62 1.25
CA ARG A 22 -1.42 -20.06 1.05
C ARG A 22 -0.23 -20.34 0.12
N PHE A 23 -0.12 -19.61 -0.99
CA PHE A 23 1.02 -19.71 -1.89
C PHE A 23 2.35 -19.49 -1.16
N LEU A 24 2.42 -18.51 -0.24
CA LEU A 24 3.62 -18.29 0.58
C LEU A 24 3.87 -19.41 1.60
N MET A 25 2.82 -19.97 2.20
CA MET A 25 2.97 -21.12 3.10
C MET A 25 3.59 -22.32 2.36
N GLU A 26 3.13 -22.60 1.15
CA GLU A 26 3.62 -23.70 0.32
C GLU A 26 5.03 -23.43 -0.23
N ARG A 27 5.29 -22.20 -0.70
CA ARG A 27 6.57 -21.83 -1.33
C ARG A 27 7.69 -21.55 -0.32
N GLU A 28 7.39 -20.85 0.76
CA GLU A 28 8.38 -20.33 1.72
C GLU A 28 8.35 -21.09 3.05
N GLY A 29 7.40 -22.01 3.27
CA GLY A 29 7.27 -22.77 4.52
C GLY A 29 6.92 -21.91 5.74
N ILE A 30 6.33 -20.73 5.53
CA ILE A 30 5.94 -19.83 6.62
C ILE A 30 4.64 -20.29 7.28
N GLY A 31 4.50 -20.04 8.58
CA GLY A 31 3.27 -20.33 9.32
C GLY A 31 2.07 -19.50 8.85
N PHE A 32 0.87 -20.06 9.04
CA PHE A 32 -0.40 -19.46 8.62
C PHE A 32 -0.61 -18.05 9.19
N GLU A 33 -0.39 -17.88 10.49
CA GLU A 33 -0.59 -16.62 11.20
C GLU A 33 0.33 -15.53 10.64
N ASN A 34 1.58 -15.88 10.37
CA ASN A 34 2.54 -14.98 9.74
C ASN A 34 2.12 -14.63 8.31
N ALA A 35 1.68 -15.62 7.51
CA ALA A 35 1.22 -15.42 6.15
C ALA A 35 0.04 -14.44 6.07
N VAL A 36 -1.00 -14.66 6.90
CA VAL A 36 -2.22 -13.85 6.88
C VAL A 36 -2.04 -12.49 7.53
N THR A 37 -1.28 -12.40 8.63
CA THR A 37 -1.15 -11.17 9.40
C THR A 37 -0.05 -10.26 8.86
N SER A 38 1.10 -10.81 8.46
CA SER A 38 2.28 -9.99 8.15
C SER A 38 2.51 -9.79 6.66
N ARG A 39 2.00 -10.69 5.81
CA ARG A 39 2.32 -10.70 4.37
C ARG A 39 1.24 -10.07 3.52
N VAL A 40 -0.02 -10.19 3.94
CA VAL A 40 -1.19 -9.75 3.18
C VAL A 40 -1.99 -8.72 3.97
N ASN A 41 -2.79 -7.92 3.27
CA ASN A 41 -3.50 -6.80 3.89
C ASN A 41 -4.93 -7.18 4.33
N VAL A 42 -5.13 -8.36 4.93
CA VAL A 42 -6.46 -8.84 5.35
C VAL A 42 -6.95 -8.05 6.57
N TYR A 43 -6.13 -7.99 7.63
CA TYR A 43 -6.48 -7.35 8.90
C TYR A 43 -6.96 -5.91 8.71
N ARG A 44 -6.24 -5.07 7.95
CA ARG A 44 -6.64 -3.67 7.73
C ARG A 44 -7.91 -3.48 6.91
N ASN A 45 -8.40 -4.51 6.24
CA ASN A 45 -9.66 -4.50 5.51
C ASN A 45 -10.86 -4.92 6.36
N THR A 46 -10.64 -5.28 7.63
CA THR A 46 -11.68 -5.65 8.61
C THR A 46 -11.88 -4.56 9.66
N ASP A 47 -12.93 -4.71 10.46
CA ASP A 47 -13.24 -3.90 11.63
C ASP A 47 -12.35 -4.18 12.86
N PHE A 48 -11.47 -5.19 12.81
CA PHE A 48 -10.40 -5.38 13.80
C PHE A 48 -9.36 -4.24 13.76
N PHE A 49 -9.08 -3.70 12.58
CA PHE A 49 -8.12 -2.60 12.46
C PHE A 49 -8.73 -1.27 12.89
N ASP A 50 -8.17 -0.64 13.90
CA ASP A 50 -8.58 0.67 14.41
C ASP A 50 -8.06 1.86 13.57
N GLY A 51 -7.08 1.61 12.69
CA GLY A 51 -6.41 2.65 11.90
C GLY A 51 -4.94 2.86 12.26
N GLU A 52 -4.48 2.28 13.37
CA GLU A 52 -3.20 2.57 13.99
C GLU A 52 -2.45 1.28 14.36
N HIS A 53 -3.09 0.41 15.15
CA HIS A 53 -2.47 -0.77 15.72
C HIS A 53 -2.60 -1.98 14.81
N HIS A 54 -1.52 -2.77 14.70
CA HIS A 54 -1.49 -3.93 13.82
C HIS A 54 -0.71 -5.07 14.48
N PRO A 55 -1.23 -6.30 14.55
CA PRO A 55 -0.56 -7.39 15.27
C PRO A 55 0.85 -7.73 14.78
N ALA A 56 1.10 -7.61 13.46
CA ALA A 56 2.46 -7.70 12.89
C ALA A 56 3.49 -6.69 13.43
N ARG A 57 3.09 -5.71 14.27
CA ARG A 57 3.99 -4.78 14.98
C ARG A 57 4.14 -5.11 16.47
N GLY A 58 3.68 -6.30 16.90
CA GLY A 58 3.73 -6.72 18.31
C GLY A 58 2.55 -6.23 19.15
N TYR A 59 1.49 -5.72 18.52
CA TYR A 59 0.23 -5.42 19.20
C TYR A 59 -0.56 -6.71 19.43
N GLU A 60 -1.14 -6.88 20.61
CA GLU A 60 -1.97 -8.04 20.94
C GLU A 60 -3.44 -7.74 20.62
N ASP A 61 -4.07 -8.61 19.82
CA ASP A 61 -5.50 -8.56 19.53
C ASP A 61 -6.09 -9.97 19.67
N SER A 62 -6.61 -10.26 20.85
CA SER A 62 -7.17 -11.58 21.17
C SER A 62 -8.38 -11.95 20.31
N ASP A 63 -9.17 -10.97 19.87
CA ASP A 63 -10.33 -11.22 19.02
C ASP A 63 -9.88 -11.62 17.62
N TRP A 64 -8.84 -10.96 17.10
CA TRP A 64 -8.20 -11.36 15.85
C TRP A 64 -7.55 -12.73 15.93
N ASP A 65 -6.83 -13.03 17.02
CA ASP A 65 -6.18 -14.33 17.21
C ASP A 65 -7.19 -15.47 17.23
N ALA A 66 -8.30 -15.31 17.97
CA ALA A 66 -9.40 -16.27 17.96
C ALA A 66 -10.03 -16.42 16.56
N TYR A 67 -10.15 -15.32 15.82
CA TYR A 67 -10.69 -15.33 14.47
C TYR A 67 -9.77 -16.01 13.46
N LEU A 68 -8.45 -15.85 13.62
CA LEU A 68 -7.45 -16.55 12.82
C LEU A 68 -7.56 -18.07 12.98
N MET A 69 -7.85 -18.58 14.18
CA MET A 69 -8.05 -20.03 14.37
C MET A 69 -9.19 -20.57 13.51
N GLY A 70 -10.30 -19.84 13.41
CA GLY A 70 -11.44 -20.23 12.57
C GLY A 70 -11.09 -20.19 11.07
N LEU A 71 -10.37 -19.15 10.63
CA LEU A 71 -9.89 -19.06 9.25
C LEU A 71 -8.87 -20.17 8.93
N LYS A 72 -7.99 -20.51 9.88
CA LYS A 72 -7.03 -21.61 9.75
C LYS A 72 -7.74 -22.96 9.55
N ALA A 73 -8.80 -23.23 10.32
CA ALA A 73 -9.57 -24.46 10.18
C ALA A 73 -10.19 -24.61 8.78
N ILE A 74 -10.53 -23.51 8.10
CA ILE A 74 -10.96 -23.52 6.69
C ILE A 74 -9.79 -23.87 5.77
N PHE A 75 -8.62 -23.27 5.98
CA PHE A 75 -7.41 -23.57 5.20
C PHE A 75 -6.99 -25.03 5.31
N ASP A 76 -7.09 -25.60 6.52
CA ASP A 76 -6.71 -26.99 6.79
C ASP A 76 -7.70 -28.00 6.18
N ARG A 77 -8.99 -27.65 6.08
CA ARG A 77 -10.05 -28.55 5.57
C ARG A 77 -10.23 -28.47 4.06
N CYS A 78 -10.12 -27.27 3.47
CA CYS A 78 -10.52 -27.04 2.09
C CYS A 78 -9.37 -27.25 1.10
N GLU A 79 -9.68 -27.86 -0.05
CA GLU A 79 -8.79 -28.05 -1.19
C GLU A 79 -9.26 -27.22 -2.41
N GLY A 80 -8.39 -27.05 -3.41
CA GLY A 80 -8.68 -26.28 -4.62
C GLY A 80 -9.16 -24.84 -4.36
N GLU A 81 -10.04 -24.29 -5.18
CA GLU A 81 -10.46 -22.88 -5.00
C GLU A 81 -11.44 -22.66 -3.82
N ALA A 82 -11.86 -23.72 -3.12
CA ALA A 82 -12.89 -23.66 -2.08
C ALA A 82 -12.47 -22.81 -0.86
N TRP A 83 -11.19 -22.78 -0.50
CA TRP A 83 -10.71 -21.97 0.62
C TRP A 83 -10.87 -20.47 0.38
N GLU A 84 -10.88 -20.00 -0.87
CA GLU A 84 -11.03 -18.57 -1.18
C GLU A 84 -12.48 -18.13 -0.98
N GLU A 85 -13.44 -18.95 -1.43
CA GLU A 85 -14.87 -18.68 -1.26
C GLU A 85 -15.29 -18.83 0.21
N GLU A 86 -14.92 -19.95 0.86
CA GLU A 86 -15.23 -20.17 2.28
C GLU A 86 -14.50 -19.17 3.18
N GLY A 87 -13.23 -18.88 2.89
CA GLY A 87 -12.45 -17.90 3.64
C GLY A 87 -12.99 -16.49 3.47
N LEU A 88 -13.41 -16.09 2.26
CA LEU A 88 -14.10 -14.83 2.06
C LEU A 88 -15.41 -14.80 2.84
N ALA A 89 -16.24 -15.84 2.73
CA ALA A 89 -17.53 -15.91 3.43
C ALA A 89 -17.35 -15.80 4.95
N TYR A 90 -16.31 -16.46 5.48
CA TYR A 90 -15.94 -16.35 6.89
C TYR A 90 -15.58 -14.93 7.27
N LEU A 91 -14.68 -14.26 6.53
CA LEU A 91 -14.23 -12.88 6.78
C LEU A 91 -15.33 -11.84 6.58
N TRP A 92 -16.28 -12.08 5.67
CA TRP A 92 -17.20 -11.07 5.14
C TRP A 92 -17.99 -10.29 6.20
N PRO A 93 -18.48 -10.88 7.31
CA PRO A 93 -19.14 -10.14 8.38
C PRO A 93 -18.27 -9.02 8.97
N ARG A 94 -16.96 -9.25 9.09
CA ARG A 94 -15.98 -8.32 9.68
C ARG A 94 -15.38 -7.33 8.67
N VAL A 95 -15.59 -7.54 7.37
CA VAL A 95 -15.05 -6.65 6.32
C VAL A 95 -15.69 -5.26 6.42
N LYS A 96 -14.86 -4.22 6.39
CA LYS A 96 -15.29 -2.82 6.24
C LYS A 96 -15.85 -2.61 4.84
N LYS A 97 -17.19 -2.53 4.76
CA LYS A 97 -17.94 -2.34 3.50
C LYS A 97 -18.19 -0.87 3.15
N GLY A 98 -18.08 0.02 4.13
CA GLY A 98 -18.18 1.46 3.91
C GLY A 98 -16.98 1.98 3.11
N TYR A 99 -17.25 2.84 2.14
CA TYR A 99 -16.21 3.57 1.42
C TYR A 99 -16.62 5.01 1.23
N SER A 100 -15.84 5.89 1.83
CA SER A 100 -15.79 7.29 1.48
C SER A 100 -14.61 7.51 0.55
N ARG A 101 -14.84 8.13 -0.60
CA ARG A 101 -13.71 8.56 -1.44
C ARG A 101 -12.77 9.43 -0.61
N PRO A 102 -11.45 9.18 -0.68
CA PRO A 102 -10.50 10.02 0.02
C PRO A 102 -10.64 11.47 -0.46
N SER A 103 -10.58 12.42 0.48
CA SER A 103 -10.75 13.85 0.20
C SER A 103 -9.46 14.60 0.44
N ILE A 104 -9.24 15.65 -0.34
CA ILE A 104 -8.18 16.65 -0.08
C ILE A 104 -8.52 17.57 1.11
N LYS A 105 -9.78 17.59 1.57
CA LYS A 105 -10.21 18.47 2.65
C LYS A 105 -9.42 18.19 3.93
N GLY A 106 -8.77 19.22 4.46
CA GLY A 106 -7.95 19.12 5.67
C GLY A 106 -6.54 18.54 5.43
N ARG A 107 -6.11 18.37 4.18
CA ARG A 107 -4.77 17.86 3.85
C ARG A 107 -3.91 19.01 3.28
N PRO A 108 -2.88 19.50 4.00
CA PRO A 108 -2.09 20.66 3.57
C PRO A 108 -1.32 20.41 2.27
N TYR A 109 -0.97 19.16 1.99
CA TYR A 109 -0.22 18.75 0.80
C TYR A 109 -1.03 17.80 -0.08
N GLU A 110 -2.36 17.99 -0.10
CA GLU A 110 -3.33 17.20 -0.87
C GLU A 110 -3.16 15.69 -0.69
N CYS A 111 -2.48 15.00 -1.61
CA CYS A 111 -2.26 13.56 -1.55
C CYS A 111 -1.10 13.15 -0.63
N TRP A 112 -0.14 14.05 -0.39
CA TRP A 112 1.07 13.75 0.35
C TRP A 112 0.88 13.89 1.85
N THR A 113 1.49 12.97 2.58
CA THR A 113 1.70 13.04 4.04
C THR A 113 3.13 12.57 4.33
N TYR A 114 3.60 12.78 5.55
CA TYR A 114 4.93 12.31 5.94
C TYR A 114 4.97 11.92 7.41
N ASP A 115 5.92 11.06 7.76
CA ASP A 115 6.34 10.81 9.13
C ASP A 115 7.76 11.35 9.32
N ASP A 116 8.01 11.94 10.49
CA ASP A 116 9.35 12.36 10.90
C ASP A 116 10.17 11.14 11.36
N GLY A 117 11.42 11.08 10.91
CA GLY A 117 12.47 10.25 11.49
C GLY A 117 13.59 11.10 12.10
N ASP A 118 14.69 10.45 12.49
CA ASP A 118 15.81 11.12 13.18
C ASP A 118 16.44 12.21 12.31
N ASP A 119 16.91 11.87 11.11
CA ASP A 119 17.53 12.80 10.14
C ASP A 119 16.84 12.76 8.76
N TYR A 120 15.64 12.17 8.70
CA TYR A 120 14.89 11.97 7.47
C TYR A 120 13.40 12.25 7.65
N ILE A 121 12.70 12.41 6.53
CA ILE A 121 11.24 12.29 6.45
C ILE A 121 10.85 11.11 5.55
N ALA A 122 9.83 10.36 5.95
CA ALA A 122 9.24 9.30 5.13
C ALA A 122 7.96 9.82 4.49
N ILE A 123 7.95 9.99 3.17
CA ILE A 123 6.76 10.47 2.45
C ILE A 123 5.80 9.33 2.14
N HIS A 124 4.51 9.64 2.19
CA HIS A 124 3.40 8.73 1.92
C HIS A 124 2.41 9.36 0.95
N ILE A 125 1.69 8.51 0.21
CA ILE A 125 0.75 8.94 -0.84
C ILE A 125 -0.63 8.38 -0.55
N GLY A 126 -1.61 9.27 -0.46
CA GLY A 126 -3.03 8.93 -0.48
C GLY A 126 -3.60 9.08 -1.90
N ASN A 127 -4.44 8.13 -2.31
CA ASN A 127 -5.11 8.19 -3.62
C ASN A 127 -6.36 9.11 -3.57
N VAL A 128 -6.14 10.41 -3.30
CA VAL A 128 -7.20 11.43 -3.10
C VAL A 128 -7.73 12.05 -4.39
N TYR A 129 -7.04 11.85 -5.51
CA TYR A 129 -7.45 12.40 -6.81
C TYR A 129 -8.42 11.51 -7.58
N GLN A 130 -8.78 10.35 -7.05
CA GLN A 130 -9.66 9.41 -7.74
C GLN A 130 -10.94 10.09 -8.25
N PRO A 131 -11.34 9.87 -9.51
CA PRO A 131 -10.82 8.85 -10.43
C PRO A 131 -9.68 9.28 -11.37
N LYS A 132 -9.12 10.48 -11.17
CA LYS A 132 -7.97 10.99 -11.93
C LYS A 132 -6.67 10.40 -11.40
N SER A 133 -5.66 10.30 -12.24
CA SER A 133 -4.34 9.81 -11.82
C SER A 133 -3.39 10.94 -11.40
N PRO A 134 -2.66 10.80 -10.27
CA PRO A 134 -1.59 11.72 -9.88
C PRO A 134 -0.44 11.74 -10.89
N LEU A 135 -0.26 10.70 -11.70
CA LEU A 135 0.88 10.57 -12.60
C LEU A 135 0.60 11.10 -14.02
N SER A 136 -0.64 11.50 -14.30
CA SER A 136 -1.10 12.07 -15.57
C SER A 136 -1.95 13.32 -15.37
N GLU A 137 -3.26 13.20 -15.15
CA GLU A 137 -4.18 14.34 -15.17
C GLU A 137 -3.97 15.33 -14.03
N MET A 138 -3.41 14.86 -12.90
CA MET A 138 -3.13 15.69 -11.72
C MET A 138 -1.63 15.88 -11.49
N ARG A 139 -0.80 15.64 -12.51
CA ARG A 139 0.67 15.60 -12.37
C ARG A 139 1.24 16.90 -11.80
N ASP A 140 0.77 18.06 -12.27
CA ASP A 140 1.28 19.36 -11.82
C ASP A 140 0.95 19.63 -10.35
N ALA A 141 -0.30 19.33 -9.94
CA ALA A 141 -0.72 19.44 -8.54
C ALA A 141 0.05 18.45 -7.65
N PHE A 142 0.22 17.21 -8.13
CA PHE A 142 0.96 16.15 -7.44
C PHE A 142 2.41 16.56 -7.19
N MET A 143 3.08 17.11 -8.21
CA MET A 143 4.46 17.59 -8.14
C MET A 143 4.58 18.85 -7.27
N GLY A 144 3.73 19.85 -7.49
CA GLY A 144 3.78 21.13 -6.78
C GLY A 144 3.53 20.98 -5.28
N THR A 145 2.59 20.12 -4.89
CA THR A 145 2.30 19.86 -3.46
C THR A 145 3.41 19.04 -2.78
N LEU A 146 4.10 18.15 -3.51
CA LEU A 146 5.31 17.50 -3.00
C LEU A 146 6.42 18.54 -2.75
N LEU A 147 6.66 19.43 -3.73
CA LEU A 147 7.66 20.48 -3.60
C LEU A 147 7.37 21.39 -2.39
N GLN A 148 6.11 21.78 -2.20
CA GLN A 148 5.68 22.56 -1.05
C GLN A 148 5.94 21.82 0.27
N LEU A 149 5.56 20.54 0.36
CA LEU A 149 5.81 19.70 1.53
C LEU A 149 7.30 19.66 1.91
N LEU A 150 8.17 19.45 0.93
CA LEU A 150 9.61 19.35 1.17
C LEU A 150 10.19 20.68 1.64
N LYS A 151 9.79 21.81 1.03
CA LYS A 151 10.23 23.14 1.47
C LYS A 151 9.79 23.44 2.90
N ASP A 152 8.54 23.13 3.24
CA ASP A 152 8.02 23.33 4.59
C ASP A 152 8.71 22.42 5.60
N ALA A 153 9.04 21.19 5.21
CA ALA A 153 9.83 20.28 6.03
C ALA A 153 11.24 20.83 6.31
N GLN A 154 11.94 21.38 5.31
CA GLN A 154 13.26 21.99 5.48
C GLN A 154 13.22 23.22 6.39
N GLN A 155 12.19 24.06 6.28
CA GLN A 155 12.01 25.22 7.14
C GLN A 155 11.76 24.83 8.60
N ARG A 156 10.93 23.80 8.80
CA ARG A 156 10.60 23.28 10.13
C ARG A 156 11.79 22.56 10.77
N ARG A 157 12.57 21.85 9.97
CA ARG A 157 13.66 20.97 10.41
C ARG A 157 14.85 21.04 9.45
N SER A 158 15.81 21.90 9.77
CA SER A 158 17.06 22.03 9.01
C SER A 158 18.00 20.83 9.14
N ASP A 159 17.77 19.97 10.14
CA ASP A 159 18.50 18.74 10.40
C ASP A 159 18.08 17.58 9.48
N VAL A 160 16.88 17.62 8.89
CA VAL A 160 16.45 16.62 7.90
C VAL A 160 17.33 16.71 6.65
N LYS A 161 18.00 15.60 6.33
CA LYS A 161 18.87 15.47 5.15
C LYS A 161 18.26 14.57 4.09
N ILE A 162 17.50 13.57 4.48
CA ILE A 162 17.04 12.53 3.57
C ILE A 162 15.51 12.52 3.47
N VAL A 163 15.01 12.29 2.27
CA VAL A 163 13.62 11.88 2.04
C VAL A 163 13.63 10.41 1.64
N ARG A 164 12.70 9.62 2.15
CA ARG A 164 12.52 8.22 1.75
C ARG A 164 11.07 7.86 1.47
N CYS A 165 10.84 6.84 0.65
CA CYS A 165 9.51 6.29 0.39
C CYS A 165 9.61 4.79 0.07
N GLY A 166 8.84 3.97 0.78
CA GLY A 166 8.63 2.56 0.48
C GLY A 166 7.33 2.36 -0.29
N SER A 167 7.41 2.04 -1.58
CA SER A 167 6.23 1.90 -2.43
C SER A 167 6.49 1.10 -3.70
N TRP A 168 5.47 0.36 -4.15
CA TRP A 168 5.40 -0.22 -5.50
C TRP A 168 5.49 0.83 -6.61
N LEU A 169 5.12 2.08 -6.32
CA LEU A 169 5.24 3.19 -7.27
C LEU A 169 6.69 3.48 -7.65
N ASN A 170 7.67 3.10 -6.82
CA ASN A 170 9.08 3.21 -7.18
C ASN A 170 9.47 2.30 -8.37
N SER A 171 8.61 1.39 -8.82
CA SER A 171 8.77 0.62 -10.06
C SER A 171 7.99 1.20 -11.26
N VAL A 172 7.36 2.37 -11.11
CA VAL A 172 6.55 3.01 -12.15
C VAL A 172 7.30 4.21 -12.73
N PRO A 173 7.69 4.21 -14.03
CA PRO A 173 8.55 5.26 -14.58
C PRO A 173 7.99 6.69 -14.40
N PRO A 174 6.70 6.98 -14.68
CA PRO A 174 6.16 8.32 -14.43
C PRO A 174 6.27 8.82 -12.99
N PHE A 175 6.35 7.92 -12.00
CA PHE A 175 6.58 8.27 -10.60
C PHE A 175 8.07 8.51 -10.34
N GLN A 176 8.94 7.65 -10.86
CA GLN A 176 10.40 7.81 -10.74
C GLN A 176 10.89 9.15 -11.32
N ASP A 177 10.24 9.64 -12.38
CA ASP A 177 10.61 10.91 -13.02
C ASP A 177 10.43 12.14 -12.11
N LEU A 178 9.67 12.03 -11.01
CA LEU A 178 9.51 13.09 -10.02
C LEU A 178 10.74 13.26 -9.12
N PHE A 179 11.68 12.32 -9.17
CA PHE A 179 12.82 12.27 -8.27
C PHE A 179 14.15 12.32 -9.03
N PRO A 180 15.23 12.82 -8.40
CA PRO A 180 16.55 12.87 -8.99
C PRO A 180 17.10 11.47 -9.26
N LYS A 181 18.18 11.39 -10.04
CA LYS A 181 18.84 10.11 -10.38
C LYS A 181 19.22 9.28 -9.14
N SER A 182 19.70 9.95 -8.08
CA SER A 182 20.10 9.35 -6.81
C SER A 182 18.97 8.54 -6.14
N TRP A 183 17.71 8.93 -6.33
CA TRP A 183 16.54 8.19 -5.84
C TRP A 183 16.37 6.81 -6.48
N ARG A 184 16.63 6.71 -7.78
CA ARG A 184 16.55 5.44 -8.51
C ARG A 184 17.74 4.55 -8.18
N GLU A 185 18.92 5.14 -8.05
CA GLU A 185 20.16 4.43 -7.72
C GLU A 185 20.13 3.87 -6.29
N SER A 186 19.35 4.47 -5.38
CA SER A 186 19.19 4.01 -4.00
C SER A 186 18.11 2.94 -3.81
N ALA A 187 17.46 2.47 -4.88
CA ALA A 187 16.34 1.54 -4.78
C ALA A 187 16.73 0.21 -4.13
N ILE A 188 16.12 -0.09 -2.99
CA ILE A 188 16.23 -1.38 -2.30
C ILE A 188 14.90 -2.10 -2.42
N VAL A 189 14.85 -3.16 -3.23
CA VAL A 189 13.65 -4.00 -3.38
C VAL A 189 13.36 -4.71 -2.06
N SER A 190 12.12 -4.63 -1.61
CA SER A 190 11.66 -5.37 -0.43
C SER A 190 11.71 -6.85 -0.76
N PRO A 191 12.49 -7.67 -0.03
CA PRO A 191 12.64 -9.09 -0.36
C PRO A 191 11.37 -9.90 -0.11
N LYS A 192 10.36 -9.27 0.49
CA LYS A 192 9.31 -9.92 1.24
C LYS A 192 8.09 -9.00 1.24
N ALA A 193 6.96 -9.50 0.76
CA ALA A 193 5.69 -8.78 0.75
C ALA A 193 5.23 -8.38 2.17
N GLY A 194 4.96 -7.10 2.38
CA GLY A 194 4.39 -6.60 3.65
C GLY A 194 2.88 -6.36 3.54
N TYR A 195 2.18 -6.42 4.67
CA TYR A 195 0.73 -6.13 4.77
C TYR A 195 0.32 -4.70 4.39
N THR A 196 1.24 -3.78 4.10
CA THR A 196 0.92 -2.37 3.85
C THR A 196 0.56 -2.07 2.40
N MET A 197 -0.05 -0.91 2.16
CA MET A 197 -0.37 -0.42 0.82
C MET A 197 0.86 -0.17 -0.06
N GLY A 198 2.06 -0.11 0.52
CA GLY A 198 3.31 -0.07 -0.23
C GLY A 198 3.49 -1.26 -1.17
N HIS A 199 2.94 -2.43 -0.83
CA HIS A 199 2.88 -3.59 -1.72
C HIS A 199 1.52 -3.69 -2.42
N TRP A 200 0.46 -3.62 -1.62
CA TRP A 200 -0.89 -4.02 -2.03
C TRP A 200 -1.68 -2.93 -2.76
N GLY A 201 -1.19 -1.69 -2.79
CA GLY A 201 -1.87 -0.57 -3.45
C GLY A 201 -2.09 -0.77 -4.95
N GLN A 202 -1.23 -1.53 -5.62
CA GLN A 202 -1.34 -1.82 -7.06
C GLN A 202 -2.56 -2.67 -7.45
N PHE A 203 -3.27 -3.24 -6.48
CA PHE A 203 -4.51 -4.01 -6.73
C PHE A 203 -5.77 -3.15 -6.65
N MET A 204 -5.64 -1.85 -6.41
CA MET A 204 -6.73 -0.89 -6.53
C MET A 204 -6.59 -0.12 -7.84
N ASP A 205 -7.65 -0.08 -8.65
CA ASP A 205 -7.67 0.75 -9.85
C ASP A 205 -8.01 2.21 -9.52
N ARG A 206 -7.93 3.08 -10.53
CA ARG A 206 -8.21 4.52 -10.38
C ARG A 206 -9.63 4.82 -9.90
N THR A 207 -10.58 3.90 -10.04
CA THR A 207 -11.95 4.07 -9.57
C THR A 207 -12.18 3.54 -8.16
N GLY A 208 -11.15 2.95 -7.55
CA GLY A 208 -11.23 2.30 -6.23
C GLY A 208 -11.66 0.84 -6.30
N ARG A 209 -11.88 0.28 -7.49
CA ARG A 209 -12.23 -1.14 -7.70
C ARG A 209 -10.98 -2.00 -7.70
N PHE A 210 -11.17 -3.32 -7.74
CA PHE A 210 -10.05 -4.25 -7.82
C PHE A 210 -9.43 -4.26 -9.22
N HIS A 211 -8.11 -4.16 -9.29
CA HIS A 211 -7.37 -4.16 -10.54
C HIS A 211 -7.15 -5.59 -11.07
N ILE A 212 -8.15 -6.09 -11.81
CA ILE A 212 -8.22 -7.48 -12.30
C ILE A 212 -6.93 -7.96 -12.96
N LYS A 213 -6.33 -7.14 -13.83
CA LYS A 213 -5.10 -7.51 -14.56
C LYS A 213 -3.91 -7.75 -13.64
N ASN A 214 -3.79 -6.96 -12.57
CA ASN A 214 -2.67 -7.11 -11.64
C ASN A 214 -2.91 -8.34 -10.76
N GLY A 215 -4.15 -8.58 -10.33
CA GLY A 215 -4.52 -9.80 -9.61
C GLY A 215 -4.27 -11.06 -10.43
N ALA A 216 -4.62 -11.06 -11.72
CA ALA A 216 -4.35 -12.18 -12.61
C ALA A 216 -2.85 -12.43 -12.79
N HIS A 217 -2.04 -11.37 -12.90
CA HIS A 217 -0.58 -11.50 -12.95
C HIS A 217 -0.04 -12.16 -11.69
N LEU A 218 -0.39 -11.66 -10.50
CA LEU A 218 0.08 -12.22 -9.23
C LEU A 218 -0.32 -13.69 -9.11
N ARG A 219 -1.53 -14.08 -9.51
CA ARG A 219 -1.97 -15.48 -9.52
C ARG A 219 -1.14 -16.37 -10.44
N ALA A 220 -0.82 -15.86 -11.63
CA ALA A 220 -0.09 -16.63 -12.63
C ALA A 220 1.39 -16.82 -12.28
N THR A 221 1.99 -15.85 -11.60
CA THR A 221 3.45 -15.81 -11.39
C THR A 221 3.88 -16.01 -9.93
N GLY A 222 3.01 -15.72 -8.98
CA GLY A 222 3.38 -15.57 -7.57
C GLY A 222 4.18 -14.30 -7.26
N GLU A 223 4.36 -13.42 -8.25
CA GLU A 223 5.16 -12.21 -8.16
C GLU A 223 4.33 -10.94 -8.39
N PHE A 224 4.68 -9.86 -7.71
CA PHE A 224 4.03 -8.56 -7.89
C PHE A 224 4.49 -7.93 -9.21
N LEU A 225 3.54 -7.44 -10.01
CA LEU A 225 3.85 -6.77 -11.27
C LEU A 225 4.76 -5.55 -11.05
N TYR A 226 4.50 -4.81 -9.98
CA TYR A 226 5.34 -3.71 -9.51
C TYR A 226 5.94 -4.08 -8.16
N PRO A 227 7.20 -4.53 -8.11
CA PRO A 227 7.88 -4.80 -6.85
C PRO A 227 7.89 -3.58 -5.93
N CYS A 228 7.69 -3.76 -4.64
CA CYS A 228 7.85 -2.66 -3.69
C CYS A 228 9.33 -2.44 -3.41
N SER A 229 9.83 -1.23 -3.65
CA SER A 229 11.16 -0.82 -3.21
C SER A 229 11.10 0.36 -2.26
N THR A 230 12.10 0.46 -1.40
CA THR A 230 12.39 1.67 -0.65
C THR A 230 13.44 2.45 -1.42
N CYS A 231 13.14 3.70 -1.72
CA CYS A 231 14.06 4.65 -2.34
C CYS A 231 14.29 5.82 -1.39
N TYR A 232 15.44 6.47 -1.53
CA TYR A 232 15.81 7.65 -0.76
C TYR A 232 16.73 8.59 -1.54
N ALA A 233 16.69 9.88 -1.24
CA ALA A 233 17.65 10.87 -1.76
C ALA A 233 17.75 12.08 -0.82
N PRO A 234 18.82 12.89 -0.95
CA PRO A 234 18.92 14.15 -0.23
C PRO A 234 17.75 15.08 -0.55
N ILE A 235 17.19 15.71 0.48
CA ILE A 235 16.01 16.59 0.32
C ILE A 235 16.30 17.75 -0.64
N ASP A 236 17.51 18.33 -0.58
CA ASP A 236 17.94 19.42 -1.46
C ASP A 236 17.97 19.01 -2.93
N GLU A 237 18.41 17.78 -3.24
CA GLU A 237 18.43 17.27 -4.60
C GLU A 237 17.01 17.09 -5.16
N ILE A 238 16.09 16.59 -4.33
CA ILE A 238 14.69 16.42 -4.75
C ILE A 238 14.04 17.77 -4.99
N VAL A 239 14.23 18.74 -4.09
CA VAL A 239 13.71 20.10 -4.26
C VAL A 239 14.24 20.74 -5.55
N ALA A 240 15.56 20.68 -5.78
CA ALA A 240 16.17 21.24 -6.99
C ALA A 240 15.64 20.56 -8.27
N HIS A 241 15.46 19.24 -8.25
CA HIS A 241 14.91 18.48 -9.37
C HIS A 241 13.46 18.90 -9.69
N LEU A 242 12.60 18.97 -8.68
CA LEU A 242 11.21 19.39 -8.83
C LEU A 242 11.09 20.85 -9.31
N GLU A 243 11.92 21.76 -8.79
CA GLU A 243 11.93 23.15 -9.25
C GLU A 243 12.37 23.31 -10.71
N ALA A 244 13.27 22.44 -11.19
CA ALA A 244 13.66 22.43 -12.59
C ALA A 244 12.49 21.94 -13.47
N MET A 245 11.75 20.93 -13.03
CA MET A 245 10.57 20.41 -13.74
C MET A 245 9.41 21.42 -13.81
N VAL A 246 9.25 22.28 -12.80
CA VAL A 246 8.21 23.33 -12.81
C VAL A 246 8.58 24.51 -13.73
N ARG A 247 9.88 24.74 -13.96
CA ARG A 247 10.38 25.86 -14.77
C ARG A 247 10.49 25.55 -16.28
N GLY A 248 10.59 24.27 -16.64
CA GLY A 248 10.65 23.79 -18.03
C GLY A 248 9.28 23.47 -18.59
#